data_AF-A0A218QAN1-F1
#
_entry.id   AF-A0A218QAN1-F1
#
_cell.length_a   1.000
_cell.length_b   1.000
_cell.length_c   1.000
_cell.angle_alpha   90.00
_cell.angle_beta   90.00
_cell.angle_gamma   90.00
#
_symmetry.space_group_name_H-M   'P 1'
#
loop_
_entity.id
_entity.type
_entity.pdbx_description
1 polymer ?
#
loop_
_entity_poly.entity_id
_entity_poly.type
_entity_poly.pdbx_seq_one_letter_code
_entity_poly.pdbx_strand_id
1 'polypeptide(L)'
;MLQEMLSVETTDQLTEIDELTPEEEHERLYLERRVERAFYEAGKALAQLRDRKLYRSTHKTFEDYCRDRFGHSRQKSNYLIAAADVFDNLTTNGCQNSLGEDLTTIGLQILPTSERQVRPLTKLEPQQQQEIWQAAVEEAGGKAPSGRVVKDVVERIMERTKVPNTYQLGEVCQIIVKDNPDLRGKGGCWAIVSAVNDFSCTVMAWDGEYTMRMDHLKPMNYLEQECEQMQLISNRISRLRNHENLEEAAVAVLKHLGEVKRPYLTGLEEKMLSLIELECSTSS
;
A
#
# COMPACT_ATOMS: atom_id res chain seq x y z
N MET A 1 74.39 -19.41 18.39
CA MET A 1 74.85 -18.64 17.21
C MET A 1 74.53 -19.49 16.00
N LEU A 2 73.85 -19.06 14.95
CA LEU A 2 73.10 -17.87 14.63
C LEU A 2 72.15 -18.33 13.52
N GLN A 3 70.98 -17.72 13.53
CA GLN A 3 69.84 -17.89 12.66
C GLN A 3 70.04 -17.09 11.37
N GLU A 4 69.63 -17.62 10.22
CA GLU A 4 69.31 -16.87 8.98
C GLU A 4 68.77 -17.91 7.96
N MET A 5 67.47 -18.22 7.91
CA MET A 5 66.40 -17.47 7.23
C MET A 5 66.79 -16.98 5.83
N LEU A 6 66.76 -17.88 4.84
CA LEU A 6 66.67 -17.48 3.44
C LEU A 6 65.21 -17.21 3.08
N SER A 7 65.00 -16.00 2.60
CA SER A 7 63.75 -15.33 2.27
C SER A 7 62.87 -16.11 1.30
N VAL A 8 61.61 -16.29 1.69
CA VAL A 8 60.52 -16.61 0.76
C VAL A 8 60.20 -15.32 0.02
N GLU A 9 60.53 -15.25 -1.27
CA GLU A 9 60.05 -14.20 -2.17
C GLU A 9 58.54 -14.40 -2.39
N THR A 10 57.75 -13.75 -1.54
CA THR A 10 56.31 -13.60 -1.77
C THR A 10 56.14 -12.58 -2.89
N THR A 11 55.91 -13.07 -4.11
CA THR A 11 55.52 -12.25 -5.26
C THR A 11 54.12 -11.73 -5.02
N ASP A 12 54.03 -10.53 -4.45
CA ASP A 12 52.78 -9.80 -4.25
C ASP A 12 52.31 -9.28 -5.62
N GLN A 13 51.46 -10.06 -6.29
CA GLN A 13 50.76 -9.63 -7.51
C GLN A 13 49.64 -8.66 -7.11
N LEU A 14 50.01 -7.41 -6.87
CA LEU A 14 49.07 -6.29 -6.85
C LEU A 14 48.51 -6.14 -8.27
N THR A 15 47.30 -6.62 -8.48
CA THR A 15 46.53 -6.35 -9.70
C THR A 15 46.31 -4.86 -9.84
N GLU A 16 46.99 -4.22 -10.80
CA GLU A 16 46.72 -2.84 -11.21
C GLU A 16 45.24 -2.74 -11.61
N ILE A 17 44.48 -1.91 -10.90
CA ILE A 17 43.10 -1.60 -11.24
C ILE A 17 43.16 -0.43 -12.22
N ASP A 18 42.96 -0.70 -13.51
CA ASP A 18 42.88 0.34 -14.53
C ASP A 18 41.71 1.30 -14.22
N GLU A 19 41.96 2.61 -14.30
CA GLU A 19 40.95 3.64 -14.09
C GLU A 19 40.00 3.72 -15.31
N LEU A 20 38.69 3.80 -15.05
CA LEU A 20 37.66 3.92 -16.09
C LEU A 20 37.67 5.32 -16.70
N THR A 21 37.45 5.40 -18.01
CA THR A 21 37.15 6.66 -18.69
C THR A 21 35.79 7.22 -18.27
N PRO A 22 35.56 8.54 -18.37
CA PRO A 22 34.25 9.13 -18.04
C PRO A 22 33.08 8.50 -18.80
N GLU A 23 33.30 8.09 -20.07
CA GLU A 23 32.33 7.38 -20.87
C GLU A 23 32.00 5.98 -20.30
N GLU A 24 33.02 5.22 -19.89
CA GLU A 24 32.84 3.90 -19.29
C GLU A 24 32.20 3.99 -17.90
N GLU A 25 32.49 5.05 -17.12
CA GLU A 25 31.80 5.31 -15.85
C GLU A 25 30.31 5.58 -16.05
N HIS A 26 29.96 6.35 -17.09
CA HIS A 26 28.57 6.62 -17.44
C HIS A 26 27.85 5.34 -17.90
N GLU A 27 28.50 4.54 -18.77
CA GLU A 27 27.95 3.28 -19.24
C GLU A 27 27.77 2.28 -18.08
N ARG A 28 28.76 2.17 -17.17
CA ARG A 28 28.65 1.35 -15.96
C ARG A 28 27.42 1.76 -15.15
N LEU A 29 27.25 3.06 -14.87
CA LEU A 29 26.12 3.55 -14.10
C LEU A 29 24.78 3.26 -14.77
N TYR A 30 24.70 3.39 -16.09
CA TYR A 30 23.50 3.05 -16.86
C TYR A 30 23.17 1.56 -16.75
N LEU A 31 24.16 0.69 -16.91
CA LEU A 31 23.98 -0.76 -16.82
C LEU A 31 23.61 -1.20 -15.41
N GLU A 32 24.24 -0.65 -14.38
CA GLU A 32 23.92 -0.93 -12.98
C GLU A 32 22.46 -0.57 -12.67
N ARG A 33 22.01 0.62 -13.05
CA ARG A 33 20.60 1.04 -12.84
C ARG A 33 19.60 0.12 -13.54
N ARG A 34 19.93 -0.38 -14.73
CA ARG A 34 19.07 -1.36 -15.44
C ARG A 34 18.99 -2.68 -14.68
N VAL A 35 20.11 -3.17 -14.16
CA VAL A 35 20.15 -4.40 -13.36
C VAL A 35 19.32 -4.23 -12.07
N GLU A 36 19.47 -3.12 -11.38
CA GLU A 36 18.73 -2.83 -10.13
C GLU A 36 17.23 -2.71 -10.36
N ARG A 37 16.79 -2.19 -11.52
CA ARG A 37 15.37 -2.05 -11.88
C ARG A 37 14.76 -3.30 -12.52
N ALA A 38 15.56 -4.32 -12.84
CA ALA A 38 15.08 -5.49 -13.57
C ALA A 38 13.94 -6.24 -12.86
N PHE A 39 13.95 -6.30 -11.52
CA PHE A 39 12.87 -6.96 -10.77
C PHE A 39 11.56 -6.16 -10.86
N TYR A 40 11.65 -4.82 -10.85
CA TYR A 40 10.52 -3.92 -10.97
C TYR A 40 9.88 -4.04 -12.36
N GLU A 41 10.69 -3.95 -13.42
CA GLU A 41 10.23 -4.11 -14.81
C GLU A 41 9.58 -5.47 -15.02
N ALA A 42 10.19 -6.54 -14.51
CA ALA A 42 9.62 -7.88 -14.54
C ALA A 42 8.27 -7.96 -13.81
N GLY A 43 8.15 -7.34 -12.64
CA GLY A 43 6.91 -7.25 -11.86
C GLY A 43 5.78 -6.54 -12.62
N LYS A 44 6.06 -5.36 -13.18
CA LYS A 44 5.08 -4.61 -14.00
C LYS A 44 4.64 -5.38 -15.23
N ALA A 45 5.57 -6.04 -15.93
CA ALA A 45 5.25 -6.85 -17.09
C ALA A 45 4.38 -8.06 -16.73
N LEU A 46 4.71 -8.76 -15.63
CA LEU A 46 3.92 -9.87 -15.11
C LEU A 46 2.50 -9.44 -14.69
N ALA A 47 2.37 -8.28 -14.06
CA ALA A 47 1.06 -7.70 -13.72
C ALA A 47 0.22 -7.46 -14.98
N GLN A 48 0.79 -6.82 -16.00
CA GLN A 48 0.09 -6.58 -17.27
C GLN A 48 -0.32 -7.89 -17.97
N LEU A 49 0.56 -8.90 -18.01
CA LEU A 49 0.26 -10.23 -18.55
C LEU A 49 -0.92 -10.88 -17.82
N ARG A 50 -0.95 -10.76 -16.48
CA ARG A 50 -2.00 -11.29 -15.61
C ARG A 50 -3.33 -10.58 -15.83
N ASP A 51 -3.33 -9.26 -15.69
CA ASP A 51 -4.55 -8.44 -15.63
C ASP A 51 -5.26 -8.38 -16.99
N ARG A 52 -4.49 -8.32 -18.08
CA ARG A 52 -5.03 -8.41 -19.45
C ARG A 52 -5.27 -9.85 -19.93
N LYS A 53 -4.98 -10.84 -19.09
CA LYS A 53 -5.12 -12.28 -19.38
C LYS A 53 -4.45 -12.70 -20.70
N LEU A 54 -3.25 -12.17 -20.99
CA LEU A 54 -2.54 -12.43 -22.25
C LEU A 54 -2.01 -13.87 -22.39
N TYR A 55 -2.11 -14.66 -21.33
CA TYR A 55 -1.78 -16.09 -21.31
C TYR A 55 -2.93 -17.00 -21.80
N ARG A 56 -4.16 -16.48 -21.92
CA ARG A 56 -5.40 -17.26 -22.11
C ARG A 56 -5.44 -18.13 -23.38
N SER A 57 -4.63 -17.83 -24.39
CA SER A 57 -4.56 -18.61 -25.63
C SER A 57 -3.75 -19.90 -25.49
N THR A 58 -2.90 -20.00 -24.45
CA THR A 58 -1.96 -21.12 -24.28
C THR A 58 -2.16 -21.84 -22.94
N HIS A 59 -2.52 -21.13 -21.87
CA HIS A 59 -2.65 -21.69 -20.52
C HIS A 59 -3.98 -21.30 -19.89
N LYS A 60 -4.51 -22.20 -19.04
CA LYS A 60 -5.76 -21.96 -18.29
C LYS A 60 -5.57 -20.97 -17.15
N THR A 61 -4.40 -20.98 -16.52
CA THR A 61 -4.06 -20.12 -15.39
C THR A 61 -2.81 -19.30 -15.67
N PHE A 62 -2.69 -18.15 -15.01
CA PHE A 62 -1.51 -17.30 -15.10
C PHE A 62 -0.27 -18.00 -14.51
N GLU A 63 -0.48 -18.78 -13.46
CA GLU A 63 0.56 -19.52 -12.77
C GLU A 63 1.21 -20.60 -13.62
N ASP A 64 0.42 -21.36 -14.38
CA ASP A 64 0.94 -22.37 -15.30
C ASP A 64 1.76 -21.71 -16.41
N TYR A 65 1.26 -20.59 -16.96
CA TYR A 65 2.00 -19.79 -17.95
C TYR A 65 3.35 -19.30 -17.42
N CYS A 66 3.40 -18.78 -16.19
CA CYS A 66 4.63 -18.31 -15.58
C CYS A 66 5.64 -19.44 -15.35
N ARG A 67 5.16 -20.62 -14.97
CA ARG A 67 5.99 -21.80 -14.74
C ARG A 67 6.62 -22.27 -16.05
N ASP A 68 5.80 -22.42 -17.08
CA ASP A 68 6.25 -23.03 -18.34
C ASP A 68 7.11 -22.08 -19.18
N ARG A 69 6.82 -20.76 -19.17
CA ARG A 69 7.57 -19.78 -19.97
C ARG A 69 8.78 -19.19 -19.28
N PHE A 70 8.72 -18.97 -17.97
CA PHE A 70 9.77 -18.27 -17.22
C PHE A 70 10.45 -19.13 -16.15
N GLY A 71 10.01 -20.38 -15.95
CA GLY A 71 10.49 -21.22 -14.85
C GLY A 71 10.16 -20.65 -13.46
N HIS A 72 9.19 -19.74 -13.37
CA HIS A 72 8.83 -19.07 -12.12
C HIS A 72 7.85 -19.92 -11.32
N SER A 73 8.12 -20.08 -10.02
CA SER A 73 7.08 -20.57 -9.12
C SER A 73 5.96 -19.52 -9.02
N ARG A 74 4.74 -19.98 -8.73
CA ARG A 74 3.59 -19.11 -8.44
C ARG A 74 3.96 -17.99 -7.44
N GLN A 75 4.65 -18.38 -6.37
CA GLN A 75 5.10 -17.45 -5.33
C GLN A 75 6.05 -16.39 -5.89
N LYS A 76 7.05 -16.79 -6.69
CA LYS A 76 8.02 -15.85 -7.27
C LYS A 76 7.33 -14.81 -8.15
N SER A 77 6.41 -15.21 -9.02
CA SER A 77 5.67 -14.26 -9.87
C SER A 77 4.83 -13.29 -9.05
N ASN A 78 4.12 -13.77 -8.02
CA ASN A 78 3.31 -12.91 -7.15
C ASN A 78 4.18 -11.94 -6.34
N TYR A 79 5.34 -12.39 -5.87
CA TYR A 79 6.28 -11.51 -5.15
C TYR A 79 6.86 -10.43 -6.06
N LEU A 80 7.20 -10.74 -7.31
CA LEU A 80 7.68 -9.74 -8.27
C LEU A 80 6.61 -8.68 -8.55
N ILE A 81 5.35 -9.09 -8.72
CA ILE A 81 4.23 -8.16 -8.91
C ILE A 81 4.07 -7.25 -7.68
N ALA A 82 3.95 -7.84 -6.49
CA ALA A 82 3.76 -7.08 -5.25
C ALA A 82 4.94 -6.15 -4.95
N ALA A 83 6.17 -6.57 -5.26
CA ALA A 83 7.36 -5.74 -5.11
C ALA A 83 7.36 -4.54 -6.07
N ALA A 84 6.82 -4.69 -7.28
CA ALA A 84 6.67 -3.58 -8.20
C ALA A 84 5.66 -2.55 -7.70
N ASP A 85 4.57 -3.00 -7.07
CA ASP A 85 3.58 -2.10 -6.45
C ASP A 85 4.21 -1.31 -5.29
N VAL A 86 5.00 -1.96 -4.42
CA VAL A 86 5.74 -1.26 -3.35
C VAL A 86 6.76 -0.28 -3.93
N PHE A 87 7.46 -0.66 -5.01
CA PHE A 87 8.42 0.23 -5.66
C PHE A 87 7.74 1.49 -6.26
N ASP A 88 6.57 1.34 -6.89
CA ASP A 88 5.75 2.47 -7.37
C ASP A 88 5.36 3.38 -6.19
N ASN A 89 4.96 2.81 -5.04
CA ASN A 89 4.62 3.58 -3.84
C ASN A 89 5.82 4.36 -3.29
N LEU A 90 7.02 3.77 -3.30
CA LEU A 90 8.24 4.43 -2.85
C LEU A 90 8.68 5.54 -3.81
N THR A 91 8.43 5.41 -5.12
CA THR A 91 8.82 6.40 -6.13
C THR A 91 7.83 7.55 -6.29
N THR A 92 6.53 7.35 -6.04
CA THR A 92 5.48 8.33 -6.38
C THR A 92 5.50 9.61 -5.53
N ASN A 93 6.04 9.61 -4.30
CA ASN A 93 6.12 10.81 -3.45
C ASN A 93 7.44 11.61 -3.56
N GLY A 94 8.38 11.17 -4.41
CA GLY A 94 9.55 11.95 -4.82
C GLY A 94 9.33 12.57 -6.20
N CYS A 95 8.32 13.44 -6.35
CA CYS A 95 7.99 14.21 -7.56
C CYS A 95 8.33 13.52 -8.91
N GLN A 96 7.31 12.92 -9.52
CA GLN A 96 7.28 12.72 -10.96
C GLN A 96 7.54 14.07 -11.68
N ASN A 97 8.69 14.18 -12.35
CA ASN A 97 8.88 14.86 -13.64
C ASN A 97 10.38 14.80 -14.02
N SER A 98 10.82 13.66 -14.55
CA SER A 98 11.86 13.60 -15.57
C SER A 98 11.84 12.21 -16.24
N LEU A 99 10.94 12.07 -17.21
CA LEU A 99 11.18 11.23 -18.40
C LEU A 99 12.16 11.95 -19.35
N GLY A 100 13.19 12.56 -18.78
CA GLY A 100 14.26 13.25 -19.49
C GLY A 100 15.57 12.57 -19.15
N GLU A 101 16.26 12.12 -20.18
CA GLU A 101 17.73 12.03 -20.16
C GLU A 101 18.28 13.30 -19.49
N ASP A 102 19.30 13.14 -18.65
CA ASP A 102 19.87 14.15 -17.72
C ASP A 102 19.24 14.26 -16.31
N LEU A 103 19.32 13.16 -15.55
CA LEU A 103 19.23 13.22 -14.09
C LEU A 103 20.54 13.72 -13.48
N THR A 104 20.75 15.03 -13.50
CA THR A 104 21.60 15.71 -12.53
C THR A 104 20.71 16.54 -11.59
N THR A 105 20.76 16.19 -10.30
CA THR A 105 20.30 16.99 -9.15
C THR A 105 18.80 16.93 -8.81
N ILE A 106 18.40 15.92 -8.01
CA ILE A 106 17.65 16.04 -6.74
C ILE A 106 17.96 14.76 -5.93
N GLY A 107 18.34 14.92 -4.66
CA GLY A 107 19.13 13.96 -3.89
C GLY A 107 18.51 12.58 -3.65
N LEU A 108 19.28 11.55 -4.02
CA LEU A 108 19.47 10.27 -3.33
C LEU A 108 18.25 9.71 -2.56
N GLN A 109 17.10 9.53 -3.22
CA GLN A 109 16.14 8.58 -2.70
C GLN A 109 16.67 7.18 -3.01
N ILE A 110 17.15 6.48 -1.98
CA ILE A 110 17.70 5.13 -2.13
C ILE A 110 16.55 4.19 -2.43
N LEU A 111 16.49 3.73 -3.68
CA LEU A 111 15.44 2.84 -4.15
C LEU A 111 15.79 1.37 -3.84
N PRO A 112 14.77 0.51 -3.74
CA PRO A 112 15.02 -0.93 -3.65
C PRO A 112 15.72 -1.44 -4.92
N THR A 113 16.74 -2.25 -4.74
CA THR A 113 17.51 -2.91 -5.80
C THR A 113 17.11 -4.38 -5.96
N SER A 114 16.28 -4.90 -5.05
CA SER A 114 15.82 -6.29 -5.09
C SER A 114 14.43 -6.47 -4.46
N GLU A 115 13.63 -7.35 -5.07
CA GLU A 115 12.34 -7.81 -4.53
C GLU A 115 12.43 -8.25 -3.06
N ARG A 116 13.54 -8.87 -2.66
CA ARG A 116 13.71 -9.36 -1.29
C ARG A 116 13.72 -8.26 -0.24
N GLN A 117 14.13 -7.04 -0.61
CA GLN A 117 14.17 -5.90 0.30
C GLN A 117 12.77 -5.40 0.61
N VAL A 118 11.89 -5.40 -0.39
CA VAL A 118 10.51 -4.88 -0.27
C VAL A 118 9.49 -5.96 0.11
N ARG A 119 9.84 -7.24 0.01
CA ARG A 119 8.95 -8.35 0.41
C ARG A 119 8.32 -8.15 1.80
N PRO A 120 9.04 -7.77 2.86
CA PRO A 120 8.44 -7.52 4.18
C PRO A 120 7.42 -6.37 4.18
N LEU A 121 7.53 -5.43 3.24
CA LEU A 121 6.66 -4.25 3.13
C LEU A 121 5.36 -4.53 2.38
N THR A 122 5.29 -5.60 1.57
CA THR A 122 4.14 -5.90 0.69
C THR A 122 2.79 -6.03 1.41
N LYS A 123 2.79 -6.27 2.73
CA LYS A 123 1.57 -6.41 3.54
C LYS A 123 1.21 -5.14 4.33
N LEU A 124 2.02 -4.08 4.20
CA LEU A 124 1.87 -2.85 4.96
C LEU A 124 1.16 -1.80 4.11
N GLU A 125 0.54 -0.81 4.76
CA GLU A 125 -0.11 0.29 4.06
C GLU A 125 0.91 1.18 3.33
N PRO A 126 0.57 1.83 2.20
CA PRO A 126 1.52 2.60 1.39
C PRO A 126 2.36 3.60 2.18
N GLN A 127 1.75 4.29 3.16
CA GLN A 127 2.44 5.26 4.01
C GLN A 127 3.45 4.56 4.96
N GLN A 128 3.09 3.40 5.50
CA GLN A 128 3.99 2.60 6.36
C GLN A 128 5.15 2.03 5.56
N GLN A 129 4.91 1.60 4.31
CA GLN A 129 5.98 1.13 3.42
C GLN A 129 7.06 2.21 3.26
N GLN A 130 6.66 3.47 3.08
CA GLN A 130 7.57 4.62 2.96
C GLN A 130 8.34 4.89 4.26
N GLU A 131 7.64 5.02 5.38
CA GLU A 131 8.25 5.31 6.69
C GLU A 131 9.27 4.24 7.10
N ILE A 132 8.90 2.97 6.93
CA ILE A 132 9.75 1.83 7.29
C ILE A 132 10.94 1.73 6.35
N TRP A 133 10.74 1.97 5.04
CA TRP A 133 11.84 2.00 4.09
C TRP A 133 12.85 3.09 4.42
N GLN A 134 12.37 4.30 4.73
CA GLN A 134 13.22 5.42 5.14
C GLN A 134 14.01 5.10 6.43
N ALA A 135 13.33 4.54 7.45
CA ALA A 135 14.00 4.11 8.68
C ALA A 135 15.05 3.02 8.42
N ALA A 136 14.76 2.06 7.53
CA ALA A 136 15.72 1.02 7.15
C ALA A 136 16.93 1.58 6.39
N VAL A 137 16.74 2.59 5.53
CA VAL A 137 17.82 3.31 4.84
C VAL A 137 18.72 4.05 5.83
N GLU A 138 18.12 4.72 6.82
CA GLU A 138 18.86 5.40 7.89
C GLU A 138 19.68 4.42 8.73
N GLU A 139 19.09 3.28 9.13
CA GLU A 139 19.79 2.21 9.86
C GLU A 139 20.91 1.55 9.03
N ALA A 140 20.77 1.53 7.71
CA ALA A 140 21.80 1.08 6.78
C ALA A 140 22.88 2.14 6.48
N GLY A 141 22.83 3.30 7.14
CA GLY A 141 23.81 4.37 6.99
C GLY A 141 23.74 5.10 5.64
N GLY A 142 22.53 5.28 5.10
CA GLY A 142 22.33 5.93 3.81
C GLY A 142 22.79 5.06 2.64
N LYS A 143 22.60 3.73 2.76
CA LYS A 143 22.79 2.75 1.68
C LYS A 143 21.53 1.93 1.49
N ALA A 144 21.42 1.22 0.36
CA ALA A 144 20.30 0.31 0.12
C ALA A 144 20.25 -0.77 1.22
N PRO A 145 19.17 -0.83 2.03
CA PRO A 145 19.11 -1.75 3.16
C PRO A 145 19.02 -3.19 2.69
N SER A 146 19.58 -4.13 3.45
CA SER A 146 19.36 -5.55 3.16
C SER A 146 17.93 -5.96 3.52
N GLY A 147 17.39 -7.00 2.88
CA GLY A 147 16.04 -7.48 3.24
C GLY A 147 15.91 -7.96 4.69
N ARG A 148 17.03 -8.28 5.37
CA ARG A 148 17.03 -8.56 6.81
C ARG A 148 16.82 -7.29 7.63
N VAL A 149 17.58 -6.23 7.33
CA VAL A 149 17.42 -4.92 7.99
C VAL A 149 16.00 -4.41 7.84
N VAL A 150 15.44 -4.47 6.62
CA VAL A 150 14.04 -4.07 6.40
C VAL A 150 13.08 -4.92 7.24
N LYS A 151 13.27 -6.25 7.27
CA LYS A 151 12.43 -7.14 8.09
C LYS A 151 12.53 -6.83 9.58
N ASP A 152 13.73 -6.61 10.10
CA ASP A 152 13.97 -6.33 11.52
C ASP A 152 13.36 -4.98 11.91
N VAL A 153 13.42 -3.98 11.03
CA VAL A 153 12.76 -2.67 11.22
C VAL A 153 11.24 -2.82 11.19
N VAL A 154 10.69 -3.59 10.24
CA VAL A 154 9.26 -3.94 10.20
C VAL A 154 8.83 -4.57 11.52
N GLU A 155 9.51 -5.64 11.95
CA GLU A 155 9.18 -6.37 13.18
C GLU A 155 9.27 -5.47 14.40
N ARG A 156 10.34 -4.67 14.54
CA ARG A 156 10.54 -3.75 15.66
C ARG A 156 9.47 -2.67 15.71
N ILE A 157 9.11 -2.09 14.57
CA ILE A 157 8.04 -1.08 14.50
C ILE A 157 6.71 -1.72 14.86
N MET A 158 6.40 -2.89 14.29
CA MET A 158 5.17 -3.64 14.58
C MET A 158 5.07 -4.06 16.05
N GLU A 159 6.16 -4.50 16.68
CA GLU A 159 6.20 -4.86 18.10
C GLU A 159 6.07 -3.64 19.01
N ARG A 160 6.73 -2.52 18.68
CA ARG A 160 6.67 -1.28 19.44
C ARG A 160 5.28 -0.64 19.39
N THR A 161 4.53 -0.84 18.30
CA THR A 161 3.19 -0.30 18.11
C THR A 161 2.06 -1.25 18.50
N LYS A 162 2.31 -2.37 19.20
CA LYS A 162 1.26 -3.23 19.79
C LYS A 162 0.44 -2.52 20.88
N VAL A 163 -0.18 -1.39 20.57
CA VAL A 163 -1.46 -1.04 21.16
C VAL A 163 -2.45 -1.95 20.44
N PRO A 164 -2.99 -2.99 21.09
CA PRO A 164 -3.94 -3.89 20.44
C PRO A 164 -5.09 -3.05 19.91
N ASN A 165 -5.51 -3.34 18.67
CA ASN A 165 -6.66 -2.67 18.09
C ASN A 165 -7.87 -2.92 19.00
N THR A 166 -8.38 -1.85 19.61
CA THR A 166 -9.49 -1.93 20.57
C THR A 166 -10.84 -2.02 19.89
N TYR A 167 -10.91 -1.79 18.58
CA TYR A 167 -12.16 -1.80 17.83
C TYR A 167 -12.67 -3.22 17.60
N GLN A 168 -14.00 -3.35 17.59
CA GLN A 168 -14.70 -4.60 17.31
C GLN A 168 -15.48 -4.52 15.99
N LEU A 169 -15.68 -5.68 15.35
CA LEU A 169 -16.50 -5.76 14.15
C LEU A 169 -17.95 -5.34 14.47
N GLY A 170 -18.52 -4.45 13.65
CA GLY A 170 -19.83 -3.85 13.87
C GLY A 170 -19.82 -2.64 14.80
N GLU A 171 -18.68 -2.26 15.37
CA GLU A 171 -18.59 -1.06 16.21
C GLU A 171 -18.79 0.22 15.38
N VAL A 172 -19.57 1.16 15.94
CA VAL A 172 -19.81 2.47 15.33
C VAL A 172 -18.75 3.47 15.78
N CYS A 173 -18.10 4.07 14.80
CA CYS A 173 -17.04 5.05 15.01
C CYS A 173 -17.29 6.32 14.19
N GLN A 174 -16.60 7.39 14.55
CA GLN A 174 -16.60 8.66 13.82
C GLN A 174 -15.27 8.87 13.13
N ILE A 175 -15.31 9.28 11.86
CA ILE A 175 -14.14 9.57 11.03
C ILE A 175 -13.55 10.94 11.39
N ILE A 176 -12.24 10.98 11.59
CA ILE A 176 -11.44 12.18 11.84
C ILE A 176 -10.40 12.34 10.72
N VAL A 177 -10.50 13.44 9.97
CA VAL A 177 -9.65 13.70 8.79
C VAL A 177 -8.18 13.92 9.17
N LYS A 178 -7.89 14.65 10.26
CA LYS A 178 -6.53 15.10 10.65
C LYS A 178 -5.71 15.53 9.43
N ASP A 179 -4.74 14.70 9.03
CA ASP A 179 -3.74 14.88 7.98
C ASP A 179 -3.97 13.99 6.74
N ASN A 180 -5.04 13.19 6.69
CA ASN A 180 -5.30 12.28 5.59
C ASN A 180 -6.13 12.97 4.47
N PRO A 181 -5.54 13.22 3.28
CA PRO A 181 -6.25 13.87 2.17
C PRO A 181 -7.39 13.02 1.60
N ASP A 182 -7.33 11.69 1.72
CA ASP A 182 -8.36 10.77 1.21
C ASP A 182 -9.66 10.85 2.04
N LEU A 183 -9.58 11.38 3.26
CA LEU A 183 -10.74 11.59 4.15
C LEU A 183 -11.37 12.99 3.98
N ARG A 184 -10.96 13.76 2.98
CA ARG A 184 -11.44 15.13 2.77
C ARG A 184 -12.97 15.16 2.58
N GLY A 185 -13.65 15.92 3.42
CA GLY A 185 -15.11 16.02 3.41
C GLY A 185 -15.85 14.89 4.16
N LYS A 186 -15.12 13.99 4.84
CA LYS A 186 -15.68 12.93 5.71
C LYS A 186 -15.53 13.20 7.20
N GLY A 187 -14.96 14.34 7.56
CA GLY A 187 -14.78 14.73 8.94
C GLY A 187 -16.11 14.79 9.68
N GLY A 188 -16.24 13.98 10.73
CA GLY A 188 -17.43 13.92 11.56
C GLY A 188 -18.49 12.92 11.10
N CYS A 189 -18.36 12.31 9.92
CA CYS A 189 -19.23 11.24 9.49
C CYS A 189 -19.07 10.01 10.39
N TRP A 190 -20.15 9.27 10.62
CA TRP A 190 -20.08 7.97 11.26
C TRP A 190 -19.77 6.88 10.24
N ALA A 191 -19.16 5.80 10.71
CA ALA A 191 -18.86 4.61 9.94
C ALA A 191 -18.92 3.37 10.83
N ILE A 192 -19.12 2.21 10.22
CA ILE A 192 -19.17 0.92 10.94
C ILE A 192 -17.95 0.09 10.60
N VAL A 193 -17.28 -0.46 11.59
CA VAL A 193 -16.13 -1.35 11.40
C VAL A 193 -16.56 -2.63 10.68
N SER A 194 -16.10 -2.82 9.44
CA SER A 194 -16.33 -4.01 8.62
C SER A 194 -15.20 -5.03 8.73
N ALA A 195 -13.97 -4.59 9.00
CA ALA A 195 -12.83 -5.44 9.28
C ALA A 195 -11.87 -4.81 10.28
N VAL A 196 -11.31 -5.63 11.17
CA VAL A 196 -10.32 -5.23 12.17
C VAL A 196 -8.97 -5.81 11.75
N ASN A 197 -8.02 -4.93 11.45
CA ASN A 197 -6.63 -5.29 11.20
C ASN A 197 -5.78 -4.91 12.42
N ASP A 198 -4.51 -5.32 12.45
CA ASP A 198 -3.63 -5.11 13.60
C ASP A 198 -3.47 -3.63 13.99
N PHE A 199 -3.51 -2.69 13.03
CA PHE A 199 -3.30 -1.24 13.26
C PHE A 199 -4.27 -0.33 12.50
N SER A 200 -5.21 -0.92 11.76
CA SER A 200 -6.20 -0.20 10.96
C SER A 200 -7.55 -0.89 11.09
N CYS A 201 -8.61 -0.15 10.80
CA CYS A 201 -9.92 -0.74 10.58
C CYS A 201 -10.35 -0.41 9.16
N THR A 202 -10.99 -1.38 8.54
CA THR A 202 -11.84 -1.11 7.38
C THR A 202 -13.21 -0.72 7.92
N VAL A 203 -13.73 0.41 7.45
CA VAL A 203 -15.00 0.97 7.92
C VAL A 203 -15.91 1.28 6.74
N MET A 204 -17.20 1.06 6.94
CA MET A 204 -18.27 1.38 5.99
C MET A 204 -18.88 2.73 6.34
N ALA A 205 -18.62 3.71 5.49
CA ALA A 205 -19.26 5.02 5.52
C ALA A 205 -20.45 5.07 4.54
N TRP A 206 -21.19 6.19 4.57
CA TRP A 206 -22.37 6.37 3.72
C TRP A 206 -22.08 6.27 2.21
N ASP A 207 -20.87 6.62 1.77
CA ASP A 207 -20.47 6.66 0.36
C ASP A 207 -19.50 5.55 -0.05
N GLY A 208 -18.97 4.77 0.88
CA GLY A 208 -17.98 3.77 0.51
C GLY A 208 -17.31 3.07 1.69
N GLU A 209 -16.43 2.14 1.34
CA GLU A 209 -15.55 1.47 2.27
C GLU A 209 -14.19 2.14 2.30
N TYR A 210 -13.63 2.29 3.49
CA TYR A 210 -12.35 2.95 3.70
C TYR A 210 -11.51 2.18 4.71
N THR A 211 -10.24 1.92 4.38
CA THR A 211 -9.27 1.40 5.34
C THR A 211 -8.47 2.56 5.90
N MET A 212 -8.53 2.76 7.22
CA MET A 212 -7.83 3.86 7.88
C MET A 212 -7.26 3.43 9.23
N ARG A 213 -6.18 4.12 9.64
CA ARG A 213 -5.55 3.92 10.94
C ARG A 213 -6.49 4.32 12.08
N MET A 214 -6.26 3.73 13.25
CA MET A 214 -7.07 3.97 14.45
C MET A 214 -7.06 5.42 14.93
N ASP A 215 -6.01 6.20 14.61
CA ASP A 215 -5.91 7.62 14.95
C ASP A 215 -6.88 8.52 14.16
N HIS A 216 -7.43 8.02 13.07
CA HIS A 216 -8.50 8.64 12.28
C HIS A 216 -9.90 8.17 12.71
N LEU A 217 -9.99 7.30 13.71
CA LEU A 217 -11.25 6.80 14.23
C LEU A 217 -11.45 7.29 15.66
N LYS A 218 -12.70 7.64 15.98
CA LYS A 218 -13.12 7.93 17.34
C LYS A 218 -14.30 7.04 17.70
N PRO A 219 -14.19 6.21 18.77
CA PRO A 219 -15.31 5.37 19.17
C PRO A 219 -16.47 6.25 19.61
N MET A 220 -17.69 5.88 19.20
CA MET A 220 -18.91 6.57 19.63
C MET A 220 -19.46 6.00 20.95
N ASN A 221 -18.95 4.84 21.40
CA ASN A 221 -19.34 4.15 22.63
C ASN A 221 -20.84 3.83 22.68
N TYR A 222 -21.41 3.45 21.53
CA TYR A 222 -22.79 2.98 21.44
C TYR A 222 -22.94 1.60 22.07
N LEU A 223 -24.11 1.36 22.65
CA LEU A 223 -24.53 0.04 23.13
C LEU A 223 -24.79 -0.90 21.94
N GLU A 224 -24.79 -2.21 22.20
CA GLU A 224 -25.04 -3.23 21.17
C GLU A 224 -26.32 -2.97 20.35
N GLN A 225 -27.42 -2.63 21.03
CA GLN A 225 -28.70 -2.30 20.40
C GLN A 225 -28.62 -1.04 19.50
N GLU A 226 -27.82 -0.06 19.92
CA GLU A 226 -27.61 1.18 19.15
C GLU A 226 -26.73 0.92 17.92
N CYS A 227 -25.71 0.05 18.05
CA CYS A 227 -24.90 -0.43 16.92
C CYS A 227 -25.77 -1.20 15.90
N GLU A 228 -26.67 -2.06 16.36
CA GLU A 228 -27.63 -2.77 15.49
C GLU A 228 -28.52 -1.79 14.71
N GLN A 229 -29.03 -0.74 15.36
CA GLN A 229 -29.82 0.31 14.69
C GLN A 229 -29.01 1.03 13.62
N MET A 230 -27.76 1.42 13.93
CA MET A 230 -26.87 2.05 12.96
C MET A 230 -26.52 1.11 11.81
N GLN A 231 -26.36 -0.20 12.06
CA GLN A 231 -26.16 -1.20 11.03
C GLN A 231 -27.35 -1.28 10.07
N LEU A 232 -28.59 -1.22 10.58
CA LEU A 232 -29.79 -1.18 9.74
C LEU A 232 -29.80 0.04 8.83
N ILE A 233 -29.47 1.23 9.37
CA ILE A 233 -29.37 2.47 8.60
C ILE A 233 -28.25 2.35 7.53
N SER A 234 -27.08 1.85 7.92
CA SER A 234 -25.94 1.66 7.00
C SER A 234 -26.26 0.72 5.84
N ASN A 235 -26.95 -0.39 6.14
CA ASN A 235 -27.38 -1.35 5.12
C ASN A 235 -28.37 -0.72 4.12
N ARG A 236 -29.29 0.12 4.59
CA ARG A 236 -30.24 0.86 3.74
C ARG A 236 -29.51 1.83 2.81
N ILE A 237 -28.62 2.66 3.38
CA ILE A 237 -27.79 3.61 2.62
C ILE A 237 -26.92 2.89 1.58
N SER A 238 -26.28 1.79 1.96
CA SER A 238 -25.39 1.02 1.08
C SER A 238 -26.13 0.42 -0.12
N ARG A 239 -27.39 0.00 0.06
CA ARG A 239 -28.23 -0.49 -1.06
C ARG A 239 -28.54 0.61 -2.06
N LEU A 240 -28.89 1.81 -1.57
CA LEU A 240 -29.18 2.96 -2.42
C LEU A 240 -27.95 3.42 -3.22
N ARG A 241 -26.79 3.47 -2.57
CA ARG A 241 -25.54 3.85 -3.21
C ARG A 241 -25.16 2.95 -4.39
N ASN A 242 -25.43 1.65 -4.28
CA ASN A 242 -25.08 0.70 -5.34
C ASN A 242 -26.05 0.73 -6.55
N HIS A 243 -27.00 1.68 -6.57
CA HIS A 243 -27.93 1.89 -7.67
C HIS A 243 -27.31 2.84 -8.72
N GLU A 244 -27.41 2.50 -10.01
CA GLU A 244 -26.69 3.20 -11.09
C GLU A 244 -27.15 4.65 -11.34
N ASN A 245 -28.33 5.04 -10.85
CA ASN A 245 -28.99 6.29 -11.25
C ASN A 245 -29.43 7.19 -10.08
N LEU A 246 -28.65 7.21 -9.00
CA LEU A 246 -28.96 8.00 -7.82
C LEU A 246 -28.77 9.51 -8.08
N GLU A 247 -29.84 10.31 -7.99
CA GLU A 247 -29.79 11.75 -8.20
C GLU A 247 -28.90 12.49 -7.18
N GLU A 248 -28.35 13.64 -7.57
CA GLU A 248 -27.51 14.48 -6.69
C GLU A 248 -28.23 14.91 -5.40
N ALA A 249 -29.55 15.16 -5.49
CA ALA A 249 -30.38 15.46 -4.32
C ALA A 249 -30.42 14.28 -3.32
N ALA A 250 -30.55 13.04 -3.82
CA ALA A 250 -30.52 11.84 -2.99
C ALA A 250 -29.12 11.64 -2.38
N VAL A 251 -28.05 11.85 -3.14
CA VAL A 251 -26.66 11.81 -2.62
C VAL A 251 -26.46 12.82 -1.48
N ALA A 252 -27.00 14.04 -1.60
CA ALA A 252 -26.92 15.06 -0.56
C ALA A 252 -27.66 14.63 0.73
N VAL A 253 -28.80 13.95 0.59
CA VAL A 253 -29.51 13.37 1.74
C VAL A 253 -28.70 12.25 2.37
N LEU A 254 -28.13 11.31 1.59
CA LEU A 254 -27.29 10.24 2.15
C LEU A 254 -26.07 10.80 2.90
N LYS A 255 -25.46 11.86 2.37
CA LYS A 255 -24.39 12.58 3.06
C LYS A 255 -24.86 13.14 4.41
N HIS A 256 -26.02 13.80 4.43
CA HIS A 256 -26.59 14.32 5.68
C HIS A 256 -26.82 13.21 6.71
N LEU A 257 -27.39 12.07 6.28
CA LEU A 257 -27.61 10.90 7.14
C LEU A 257 -26.29 10.33 7.66
N GLY A 258 -25.22 10.36 6.86
CA GLY A 258 -23.86 9.97 7.24
C GLY A 258 -23.20 10.87 8.29
N GLU A 259 -23.72 12.07 8.53
CA GLU A 259 -23.21 13.03 9.52
C GLU A 259 -23.98 13.00 10.86
N VAL A 260 -25.04 12.20 10.94
CA VAL A 260 -25.89 12.07 12.13
C VAL A 260 -25.12 11.42 13.29
N LYS A 261 -25.17 12.03 14.48
CA LYS A 261 -24.43 11.56 15.68
C LYS A 261 -25.30 10.83 16.71
N ARG A 262 -26.51 10.44 16.31
CA ARG A 262 -27.49 9.72 17.14
C ARG A 262 -27.76 8.34 16.52
N PRO A 263 -28.07 7.31 17.33
CA PRO A 263 -28.29 5.95 16.84
C PRO A 263 -29.67 5.74 16.17
N TYR A 264 -30.35 6.82 15.79
CA TYR A 264 -31.70 6.76 15.21
C TYR A 264 -31.96 7.91 14.25
N LEU A 265 -32.84 7.66 13.29
CA LEU A 265 -33.36 8.69 12.39
C LEU A 265 -34.58 9.38 13.02
N THR A 266 -34.69 10.68 12.81
CA THR A 266 -35.91 11.43 13.11
C THR A 266 -37.02 11.07 12.13
N GLY A 267 -38.27 11.37 12.48
CA GLY A 267 -39.40 11.11 11.58
C GLY A 267 -39.31 11.80 10.22
N LEU A 268 -38.55 12.89 10.09
CA LEU A 268 -38.29 13.53 8.79
C LEU A 268 -37.21 12.79 8.00
N GLU A 269 -36.08 12.46 8.64
CA GLU A 269 -34.98 11.70 8.01
C GLU A 269 -35.43 10.33 7.55
N GLU A 270 -36.25 9.64 8.36
CA GLU A 270 -36.82 8.34 8.00
C GLU A 270 -37.72 8.44 6.77
N LYS A 271 -38.53 9.50 6.67
CA LYS A 271 -39.37 9.76 5.50
C LYS A 271 -38.53 10.08 4.27
N MET A 272 -37.47 10.90 4.41
CA MET A 272 -36.56 11.22 3.31
C MET A 272 -35.89 9.95 2.78
N LEU A 273 -35.33 9.12 3.67
CA LEU A 273 -34.68 7.86 3.28
C LEU A 273 -35.68 6.91 2.60
N SER A 274 -36.87 6.74 3.17
CA SER A 274 -37.91 5.86 2.62
C SER A 274 -38.42 6.32 1.25
N LEU A 275 -38.52 7.64 1.03
CA LEU A 275 -38.90 8.18 -0.28
C LEU A 275 -37.84 7.90 -1.34
N ILE A 276 -36.56 8.05 -1.01
CA ILE A 276 -35.46 7.72 -1.92
C ILE A 276 -35.47 6.22 -2.25
N GLU A 277 -35.68 5.35 -1.25
CA GLU A 277 -35.83 3.91 -1.44
C GLU A 277 -37.00 3.55 -2.37
N LEU A 278 -38.13 4.25 -2.25
CA LEU A 278 -39.29 4.05 -3.10
C LEU A 278 -38.99 4.44 -4.55
N GLU A 279 -38.43 5.63 -4.79
CA GLU A 279 -38.13 6.11 -6.15
C GLU A 279 -37.06 5.28 -6.86
N CYS A 280 -36.08 4.76 -6.13
CA CYS A 280 -35.09 3.83 -6.70
C CYS A 280 -35.72 2.48 -7.07
N SER A 281 -36.74 2.04 -6.32
CA SER A 281 -37.47 0.79 -6.58
C SER A 281 -38.43 0.90 -7.76
N THR A 282 -38.98 2.08 -8.04
CA THR A 282 -39.88 2.34 -9.18
C THR A 282 -39.13 2.60 -10.48
N SER A 283 -37.87 3.01 -10.40
CA SER A 283 -36.99 3.31 -11.55
C SER A 283 -36.13 2.12 -12.00
N SER A 284 -36.29 0.94 -11.38
CA SER A 284 -35.60 -0.33 -11.73
C SER A 284 -36.50 -1.22 -12.57
#